data_AF-A0A7C7VI95-F1
#
_entry.id   AF-A0A7C7VI95-F1
#
_cell.length_a   1.000
_cell.length_b   1.000
_cell.length_c   1.000
_cell.angle_alpha   90.00
_cell.angle_beta   90.00
_cell.angle_gamma   90.00
#
_symmetry.space_group_name_H-M   'P 1'
#
loop_
_entity.id
_entity.type
_entity.pdbx_description
1 polymer ?
#
loop_
_entity_poly.entity_id
_entity_poly.type
_entity_poly.pdbx_seq_one_letter_code
_entity_poly.pdbx_strand_id
1 'polypeptide(L)'
;MVTDYEKLGLFYLGRKYDMEARSLKEVPVLYDSKDLTTHAVIIGMTGSGKTGLGIGLLEEALIDGIPVIAIDPKGDLTNLMLTFPEL
;
A
#
# COMPACT_ATOMS: atom_id res chain seq x y z
N MET A 1 20.95 -10.32 -5.80
CA MET A 1 20.55 -10.63 -4.41
C MET A 1 19.13 -10.16 -4.27
N VAL A 2 18.19 -11.09 -4.07
CA VAL A 2 16.79 -10.75 -3.82
C VAL A 2 16.77 -10.13 -2.42
N THR A 3 16.54 -8.82 -2.34
CA THR A 3 16.34 -8.15 -1.06
C THR A 3 15.07 -8.74 -0.47
N ASP A 4 15.15 -9.40 0.69
CA ASP A 4 13.98 -9.85 1.44
C ASP A 4 13.11 -8.62 1.76
N TYR A 5 11.97 -8.49 1.07
CA TYR A 5 11.07 -7.35 1.18
C TYR A 5 10.09 -7.49 2.35
N GLU A 6 9.87 -8.72 2.81
CA GLU A 6 8.98 -8.99 3.94
C GLU A 6 9.75 -8.90 5.27
N LYS A 7 9.87 -7.68 5.77
CA LYS A 7 10.27 -7.42 7.15
C LYS A 7 9.09 -6.79 7.87
N LEU A 8 8.65 -7.44 8.95
CA LEU A 8 7.65 -6.93 9.88
C LEU A 8 7.89 -5.43 10.16
N GLY A 9 6.87 -4.61 9.90
CA GLY A 9 6.88 -3.18 10.13
C GLY A 9 7.38 -2.31 8.97
N LEU A 10 7.65 -2.87 7.79
CA LEU A 10 7.97 -2.12 6.58
C LEU A 10 6.90 -2.32 5.52
N PHE A 11 6.11 -1.28 5.25
CA PHE A 11 5.07 -1.30 4.23
C PHE A 11 5.65 -0.94 2.87
N TYR A 12 5.39 -1.76 1.85
CA TYR A 12 5.73 -1.45 0.48
C TYR A 12 4.76 -0.44 -0.15
N LEU A 13 5.27 0.69 -0.64
CA LEU A 13 4.48 1.75 -1.29
C LEU A 13 4.69 1.84 -2.81
N GLY A 14 5.45 0.92 -3.40
CA GLY A 14 5.80 0.93 -4.81
C GLY A 14 7.30 1.04 -5.04
N ARG A 15 7.68 1.64 -6.16
CA ARG A 15 9.07 1.74 -6.61
C ARG A 15 9.46 3.19 -6.85
N LYS A 16 10.75 3.51 -6.67
CA LYS A 16 11.28 4.84 -6.95
C LYS A 16 11.06 5.18 -8.43
N TYR A 17 10.56 6.39 -8.68
CA TYR A 17 10.39 6.92 -10.01
C TYR A 17 11.45 8.00 -10.26
N ASP A 18 12.15 7.88 -11.38
CA ASP A 18 13.12 8.87 -11.83
C ASP A 18 12.45 9.86 -12.77
N MET A 19 12.40 11.11 -12.32
CA MET A 19 11.72 12.20 -13.02
C MET A 19 12.46 12.65 -14.27
N GLU A 20 13.80 12.56 -14.29
CA GLU A 20 14.62 12.98 -15.42
C GLU A 20 14.55 11.93 -16.53
N ALA A 21 14.80 10.67 -16.17
CA ALA A 21 14.75 9.56 -17.11
C ALA A 21 13.31 9.12 -17.44
N ARG A 22 12.31 9.64 -16.72
CA ARG A 22 10.89 9.26 -16.82
C ARG A 22 10.67 7.75 -16.74
N SER A 23 11.41 7.10 -15.84
CA SER A 23 11.48 5.64 -15.73
C SER A 23 11.24 5.19 -14.30
N LEU A 24 10.52 4.09 -14.13
CA LEU A 24 10.50 3.35 -12.86
C LEU A 24 11.86 2.68 -12.64
N LYS A 25 12.37 2.73 -11.41
CA LYS A 25 13.57 1.99 -10.99
C LYS A 25 13.13 0.72 -10.26
N GLU A 26 14.00 -0.28 -10.20
CA GLU A 26 13.75 -1.50 -9.43
C GLU A 26 14.00 -1.35 -7.92
N VAL A 27 14.13 -0.12 -7.44
CA VAL A 27 14.35 0.17 -6.01
C VAL A 27 12.98 0.37 -5.35
N PRO A 28 12.61 -0.45 -4.35
CA PRO A 28 11.34 -0.28 -3.65
C PRO A 28 11.33 1.00 -2.82
N VAL A 29 10.13 1.50 -2.57
CA VAL A 29 9.83 2.49 -1.55
C VAL A 29 9.21 1.73 -0.38
N LEU A 30 9.99 1.56 0.69
CA LEU A 30 9.56 0.93 1.93
C LEU A 30 9.32 2.02 2.97
N TYR A 31 8.18 1.96 3.65
CA TYR A 31 7.71 2.93 4.62
C TYR A 31 7.65 2.29 6.01
N ASP A 32 8.20 2.95 7.04
CA ASP A 32 8.13 2.44 8.41
C ASP A 32 6.69 2.58 8.93
N SER A 33 6.03 1.46 9.23
CA SER A 33 4.64 1.46 9.65
C SER A 33 4.42 2.20 10.97
N LYS A 34 5.47 2.39 11.78
CA LYS A 34 5.38 3.16 13.03
C LYS A 34 5.03 4.62 12.78
N ASP A 35 5.37 5.18 11.62
CA ASP A 35 5.02 6.55 11.27
C ASP A 35 3.50 6.72 11.03
N LEU A 36 2.78 5.62 10.75
CA LEU A 36 1.31 5.64 10.60
C LEU A 36 0.57 5.71 11.94
N THR A 37 1.26 5.59 13.07
CA THR A 37 0.66 5.70 14.41
C THR A 37 0.23 7.12 14.78
N THR A 38 0.71 8.13 14.04
CA THR A 38 0.41 9.55 14.26
C THR A 38 -0.65 10.13 13.33
N HIS A 39 -1.44 9.27 12.67
CA HIS A 39 -2.40 9.58 11.60
C HIS A 39 -1.74 9.90 10.25
N ALA A 40 -2.43 9.55 9.17
CA ALA A 40 -2.03 9.84 7.81
C ALA A 40 -3.22 10.38 7.00
N VAL A 41 -2.93 11.14 5.95
CA VAL A 41 -3.94 11.65 5.01
C VAL A 41 -3.47 11.42 3.58
N ILE A 42 -4.36 10.89 2.74
CA ILE A 42 -4.11 10.69 1.30
C ILE A 42 -4.92 11.74 0.53
N ILE A 43 -4.24 12.61 -0.20
CA ILE A 43 -4.86 13.74 -0.92
C ILE A 43 -4.61 13.59 -2.43
N GLY A 44 -5.60 13.95 -3.24
CA GLY A 44 -5.51 13.86 -4.70
C GLY A 44 -6.87 13.91 -5.41
N MET A 45 -6.89 14.17 -6.72
CA MET A 45 -8.13 14.19 -7.50
C MET A 45 -8.67 12.78 -7.80
N THR A 46 -9.93 12.64 -8.20
CA THR A 46 -10.46 11.34 -8.66
C THR A 46 -9.61 10.77 -9.80
N GLY A 47 -9.36 9.46 -9.80
CA GLY A 47 -8.50 8.80 -10.78
C GLY A 47 -6.99 8.87 -10.50
N SER A 48 -6.54 9.62 -9.49
CA SER A 48 -5.11 9.71 -9.12
C SER A 48 -4.56 8.50 -8.34
N GLY A 49 -5.41 7.50 -8.07
CA GLY A 49 -4.99 6.29 -7.36
C GLY A 49 -5.07 6.35 -5.83
N LYS A 50 -5.69 7.39 -5.22
CA LYS A 50 -5.85 7.48 -3.75
C LYS A 50 -6.40 6.21 -3.09
N THR A 51 -7.49 5.67 -3.65
CA THR A 51 -8.13 4.44 -3.14
C THR A 51 -7.19 3.25 -3.29
N GLY A 52 -6.48 3.13 -4.42
CA GLY A 52 -5.50 2.07 -4.64
C GLY A 52 -4.33 2.14 -3.66
N LEU A 53 -3.81 3.34 -3.39
CA LEU A 53 -2.78 3.53 -2.37
C LEU A 53 -3.27 3.14 -0.96
N GLY A 54 -4.51 3.53 -0.62
CA GLY A 54 -5.12 3.14 0.65
C GLY A 54 -5.31 1.62 0.76
N ILE A 55 -5.76 0.97 -0.31
CA ILE A 55 -5.90 -0.49 -0.39
C ILE A 55 -4.53 -1.16 -0.19
N GLY A 56 -3.49 -0.73 -0.90
CA GLY A 56 -2.15 -1.28 -0.74
C GLY A 56 -1.62 -1.13 0.69
N LEU A 57 -1.82 0.03 1.33
CA LEU A 57 -1.46 0.22 2.74
C LEU A 57 -2.21 -0.75 3.68
N LEU A 58 -3.49 -1.04 3.40
CA LEU A 58 -4.26 -2.01 4.19
C LEU A 58 -3.77 -3.44 3.94
N GLU A 59 -3.42 -3.81 2.71
CA GLU A 59 -2.85 -5.12 2.38
C GLU A 59 -1.54 -5.36 3.15
N GLU A 60 -0.63 -4.39 3.15
CA GLU A 60 0.64 -4.49 3.90
C GLU A 60 0.39 -4.64 5.41
N ALA A 61 -0.58 -3.90 5.96
CA ALA A 61 -0.95 -4.03 7.37
C ALA A 61 -1.52 -5.42 7.69
N LEU A 62 -2.34 -5.98 6.81
CA LEU A 62 -2.91 -7.31 6.96
C LEU A 62 -1.86 -8.42 6.83
N ILE A 63 -0.88 -8.27 5.94
CA ILE A 63 0.28 -9.17 5.79
C ILE A 63 1.09 -9.21 7.10
N ASP A 64 1.30 -8.05 7.73
CA ASP A 64 1.96 -7.92 9.04
C ASP A 64 1.09 -8.38 10.24
N GLY A 65 -0.14 -8.84 9.99
CA GLY A 65 -1.07 -9.29 11.04
C GLY A 65 -1.64 -8.16 11.89
N ILE A 66 -1.62 -6.91 11.40
CA ILE A 66 -2.17 -5.75 12.09
C ILE A 66 -3.69 -5.74 11.89
N PRO A 67 -4.48 -5.69 12.98
CA PRO A 67 -5.94 -5.65 12.87
C PRO A 67 -6.40 -4.31 12.28
N VAL A 68 -7.31 -4.36 11.31
CA VAL A 68 -7.84 -3.19 10.60
C VAL A 68 -9.33 -3.02 10.88
N ILE A 69 -9.73 -1.80 11.23
CA ILE A 69 -11.12 -1.34 11.15
C ILE A 69 -11.20 -0.32 10.03
N ALA A 70 -11.93 -0.65 8.97
CA ALA A 70 -12.10 0.22 7.81
C ALA A 70 -13.55 0.70 7.70
N ILE A 71 -13.74 2.01 7.59
CA ILE A 71 -15.05 2.63 7.32
C ILE A 71 -15.06 3.07 5.86
N ASP A 72 -15.84 2.39 5.06
CA ASP A 72 -15.90 2.64 3.63
C ASP A 72 -17.31 2.99 3.18
N PRO A 73 -17.63 4.29 3.06
CA PRO A 73 -18.94 4.72 2.58
C PRO A 73 -19.13 4.46 1.07
N LYS A 74 -18.04 4.17 0.33
CA LYS A 74 -18.06 3.98 -1.11
C LYS A 74 -18.24 2.50 -1.50
N GLY A 75 -17.82 1.58 -0.63
CA GLY A 75 -17.97 0.13 -0.77
C GLY A 75 -16.84 -0.56 -1.56
N ASP A 76 -15.83 0.18 -2.00
CA ASP A 76 -14.71 -0.32 -2.80
C ASP A 76 -13.76 -1.25 -2.02
N LEU A 77 -13.66 -1.11 -0.69
CA LEU A 77 -12.78 -1.91 0.17
C LEU A 77 -13.25 -3.36 0.32
N THR A 78 -14.52 -3.65 0.02
CA THR A 78 -15.03 -5.03 0.01
C THR A 78 -14.28 -5.93 -0.99
N ASN A 79 -13.65 -5.34 -2.00
CA ASN A 79 -12.78 -6.04 -2.94
C ASN A 79 -11.60 -6.75 -2.26
N LEU A 80 -11.13 -6.27 -1.09
CA LEU A 80 -10.07 -6.93 -0.32
C LEU A 80 -10.46 -8.32 0.18
N MET A 81 -11.76 -8.62 0.26
CA MET A 81 -12.29 -9.92 0.69
C MET A 81 -12.40 -10.91 -0.47
N LEU A 82 -12.15 -10.46 -1.71
CA LEU A 82 -12.18 -11.33 -2.88
C LEU A 82 -10.86 -12.12 -2.96
N THR A 83 -10.88 -13.33 -2.40
CA THR A 83 -9.82 -14.30 -2.62
C THR A 83 -10.20 -15.09 -3.87
N PHE A 84 -9.41 -14.99 -4.94
CA PHE A 84 -9.61 -15.75 -6.17
C PHE A 84 -8.63 -16.94 -6.19
N PRO A 85 -8.82 -17.99 -5.37
CA PRO A 85 -7.82 -19.05 -5.21
C PRO A 85 -7.61 -19.91 -6.47
N GLU A 86 -8.56 -19.88 -7.41
CA GLU A 86 -8.58 -20.73 -8.60
C GLU A 86 -8.55 -19.93 -9.91
N LEU A 87 -8.30 -18.62 -9.84
CA LEU A 87 -8.20 -17.72 -11.01
C LEU A 87 -6.74 -17.34 -11.31
#